data_AF-A0A352SIQ4-F1
#
_entry.id   AF-A0A352SIQ4-F1
#
_cell.length_a   1.000
_cell.length_b   1.000
_cell.length_c   1.000
_cell.angle_alpha   90.00
_cell.angle_beta   90.00
_cell.angle_gamma   90.00
#
_symmetry.space_group_name_H-M   'P 1'
#
loop_
_entity.id
_entity.type
_entity.pdbx_description
1 polymer ?
#
loop_
_entity_poly.entity_id
_entity_poly.type
_entity_poly.pdbx_seq_one_letter_code
_entity_poly.pdbx_strand_id
1 'polypeptide(L)'
;ESGYVKKKRQNNTIDGFAASFVKGVIDNPVYCGKLAYGRRKTEKVQGKRNEFHVVKQDEFMVVDGEHEAIISAEEWKAAQDKRKTTGVKRVKTHSLEHEHILTGILKCPGCGANMYGNVNRKRHPKGGTYRDYFYYACKHPTGTTGHKCDYHKQWGQDIVNDAVAELIKKIVTSPDFEKGIREKIAARVDTSELEQELDGLKKKMRQLEVSKDKIAIQMDNLDVTDSMYEKKYDDLQKRFYDKYDEMALTENHMDEIQSRLAHIRRKQLSGDRIYNFLIAFDKLYDKLSDAEKKEFMGTFVESIELYPERLENGKFLKHIHFRFPVYYNGTVIDDISWENESTVETVVLLSKIKK
;
A
#
# COMPACT_ATOMS: atom_id res chain seq x y z
N GLU A 1 -5.28 -7.40 -38.26
CA GLU A 1 -4.58 -8.10 -37.16
C GLU A 1 -3.52 -9.02 -37.77
N SER A 2 -2.28 -8.96 -37.31
CA SER A 2 -1.12 -9.58 -37.98
C SER A 2 -1.02 -11.12 -37.86
N GLY A 3 -2.13 -11.82 -37.64
CA GLY A 3 -2.21 -13.30 -37.67
C GLY A 3 -1.56 -14.07 -36.51
N TYR A 4 -0.88 -13.41 -35.57
CA TYR A 4 -0.21 -14.08 -34.45
C TYR A 4 -1.18 -14.43 -33.32
N VAL A 5 -1.40 -15.72 -33.09
CA VAL A 5 -2.23 -16.24 -31.99
C VAL A 5 -1.35 -16.81 -30.88
N LYS A 6 -1.57 -16.36 -29.64
CA LYS A 6 -0.87 -16.87 -28.46
C LYS A 6 -1.32 -18.30 -28.17
N LYS A 7 -0.38 -19.26 -28.12
CA LYS A 7 -0.65 -20.62 -27.65
C LYS A 7 -0.94 -20.60 -26.15
N LYS A 8 -2.18 -20.90 -25.76
CA LYS A 8 -2.58 -21.04 -24.34
C LYS A 8 -1.87 -22.26 -23.73
N ARG A 9 -1.27 -22.09 -22.55
CA ARG A 9 -0.70 -23.18 -21.73
C ARG A 9 -1.54 -23.32 -20.45
N GLN A 10 -1.59 -24.53 -19.87
CA GLN A 10 -2.50 -25.04 -18.82
C GLN A 10 -3.23 -24.04 -17.90
N ASN A 11 -2.59 -22.96 -17.42
CA ASN A 11 -3.21 -22.00 -16.49
C ASN A 11 -3.52 -20.62 -17.09
N ASN A 12 -3.37 -20.42 -18.41
CA ASN A 12 -3.53 -19.11 -19.05
C ASN A 12 -4.79 -19.07 -19.93
N THR A 13 -5.84 -18.41 -19.43
CA THR A 13 -7.14 -18.25 -20.10
C THR A 13 -7.16 -17.07 -21.09
N ILE A 14 -6.15 -16.18 -21.04
CA ILE A 14 -6.13 -14.90 -21.76
C ILE A 14 -5.54 -15.05 -23.16
N ASP A 15 -6.28 -14.59 -24.18
CA ASP A 15 -5.89 -14.62 -25.60
C ASP A 15 -4.76 -13.63 -25.96
N GLY A 16 -4.63 -12.53 -25.23
CA GLY A 16 -3.63 -11.49 -25.47
C GLY A 16 -2.27 -11.72 -24.81
N PHE A 17 -1.24 -11.07 -25.35
CA PHE A 17 0.05 -10.89 -24.68
C PHE A 17 -0.07 -9.82 -23.60
N ALA A 18 0.44 -10.09 -22.40
CA ALA A 18 0.45 -9.12 -21.31
C ALA A 18 1.37 -7.94 -21.64
N ALA A 19 0.99 -6.73 -21.24
CA ALA A 19 1.79 -5.52 -21.46
C ALA A 19 3.20 -5.63 -20.85
N SER A 20 3.34 -6.33 -19.71
CA SER A 20 4.62 -6.62 -19.05
C SER A 20 5.52 -7.51 -19.89
N PHE A 21 4.95 -8.49 -20.59
CA PHE A 21 5.67 -9.37 -21.50
C PHE A 21 6.16 -8.59 -22.72
N VAL A 22 5.27 -7.83 -23.37
CA VAL A 22 5.63 -6.98 -24.53
C VAL A 22 6.72 -5.98 -24.12
N LYS A 23 6.62 -5.39 -22.93
CA LYS A 23 7.65 -4.53 -22.34
C LYS A 23 8.99 -5.27 -22.22
N GLY A 24 9.00 -6.48 -21.67
CA GLY A 24 10.20 -7.29 -21.52
C GLY A 24 10.85 -7.64 -22.87
N VAL A 25 10.05 -7.89 -23.90
CA VAL A 25 10.54 -8.17 -25.26
C VAL A 25 11.21 -6.94 -25.87
N ILE A 26 10.56 -5.78 -25.83
CA ILE A 26 11.11 -4.54 -26.42
C ILE A 26 12.39 -4.10 -25.66
N ASP A 27 12.43 -4.30 -24.34
CA ASP A 27 13.57 -3.94 -23.48
C ASP A 27 14.69 -5.01 -23.45
N ASN A 28 14.65 -6.00 -24.35
CA ASN A 28 15.67 -7.05 -24.41
C ASN A 28 16.71 -6.75 -25.51
N PRO A 29 17.98 -6.51 -25.16
CA PRO A 29 19.04 -6.25 -26.13
C PRO A 29 19.43 -7.48 -26.97
N VAL A 30 18.98 -8.69 -26.60
CA VAL A 30 19.23 -9.91 -27.37
C VAL A 30 18.71 -9.78 -28.80
N TYR A 31 17.60 -9.07 -29.03
CA TYR A 31 17.04 -8.92 -30.36
C TYR A 31 17.90 -8.07 -31.31
N CYS A 32 18.82 -7.24 -30.79
CA CYS A 32 19.77 -6.47 -31.59
C CYS A 32 21.18 -7.07 -31.61
N GLY A 33 21.32 -8.37 -31.31
CA GLY A 33 22.61 -9.06 -31.34
C GLY A 33 23.44 -8.91 -30.05
N LYS A 34 22.89 -8.33 -28.98
CA LYS A 34 23.64 -8.04 -27.75
C LYS A 34 23.24 -8.92 -26.56
N LEU A 35 24.20 -9.34 -25.76
CA LEU A 35 24.00 -10.13 -24.55
C LEU A 35 24.10 -9.22 -23.32
N ALA A 36 23.09 -9.26 -22.46
CA ALA A 36 23.07 -8.53 -21.20
C ALA A 36 23.31 -9.48 -20.02
N TYR A 37 24.37 -9.24 -19.24
CA TYR A 37 24.71 -9.99 -18.04
C TYR A 37 24.57 -9.12 -16.78
N GLY A 38 24.06 -9.70 -15.70
CA GLY A 38 23.92 -8.98 -14.42
C GLY A 38 22.63 -8.15 -14.26
N ARG A 39 21.59 -8.37 -15.08
CA ARG A 39 20.31 -7.62 -14.97
C ARG A 39 19.60 -7.74 -13.61
N ARG A 40 20.01 -8.71 -12.78
CA ARG A 40 19.43 -9.02 -11.48
C ARG A 40 20.52 -9.38 -10.48
N LYS A 41 20.41 -8.86 -9.26
CA LYS A 41 21.28 -9.19 -8.12
C LYS A 41 20.43 -9.64 -6.94
N THR A 42 20.95 -10.56 -6.15
CA THR A 42 20.31 -11.03 -4.91
C THR A 42 20.79 -10.17 -3.75
N GLU A 43 19.87 -9.48 -3.07
CA GLU A 43 20.16 -8.62 -1.92
C GLU A 43 19.47 -9.14 -0.67
N LYS A 44 20.14 -8.99 0.49
CA LYS A 44 19.59 -9.43 1.78
C LYS A 44 18.53 -8.44 2.27
N VAL A 45 17.39 -8.95 2.71
CA VAL A 45 16.32 -8.13 3.30
C VAL A 45 16.78 -7.62 4.66
N GLN A 46 16.87 -6.31 4.84
CA GLN A 46 17.20 -5.70 6.12
C GLN A 46 16.12 -6.05 7.17
N GLY A 47 16.56 -6.49 8.35
CA GLY A 47 15.66 -6.83 9.48
C GLY A 47 15.15 -8.27 9.54
N LYS A 48 15.49 -9.14 8.56
CA LYS A 48 15.15 -10.57 8.61
C LYS A 48 16.38 -11.46 8.48
N ARG A 49 16.45 -12.52 9.28
CA ARG A 49 17.53 -13.51 9.21
C ARG A 49 17.30 -14.42 7.99
N ASN A 50 18.28 -14.48 7.09
CA ASN A 50 18.32 -15.35 5.90
C ASN A 50 17.26 -15.14 4.81
N GLU A 51 16.62 -13.96 4.72
CA GLU A 51 15.72 -13.64 3.60
C GLU A 51 16.47 -12.78 2.56
N PHE A 52 16.41 -13.20 1.29
CA PHE A 52 17.01 -12.48 0.17
C PHE A 52 15.94 -12.18 -0.89
N HIS A 53 16.03 -11.03 -1.54
CA HIS A 53 15.16 -10.69 -2.66
C HIS A 53 15.98 -10.32 -3.90
N VAL A 54 15.39 -10.57 -5.07
CA VAL A 54 16.03 -10.30 -6.36
C VAL A 54 15.72 -8.88 -6.81
N VAL A 55 16.74 -8.04 -6.88
CA VAL A 55 16.68 -6.64 -7.29
C VAL A 55 17.08 -6.51 -8.76
N LYS A 56 16.37 -5.68 -9.53
CA LYS A 56 16.77 -5.32 -10.89
C LYS A 56 17.85 -4.25 -10.82
N GLN A 57 18.91 -4.41 -11.60
CA GLN A 57 19.96 -3.40 -11.72
C GLN A 57 19.71 -2.52 -12.94
N ASP A 58 19.92 -1.22 -12.79
CA ASP A 58 19.82 -0.25 -13.89
C ASP A 58 21.09 -0.26 -14.75
N GLU A 59 22.24 -0.53 -14.14
CA GLU A 59 23.53 -0.73 -14.81
C GLU A 59 23.84 -2.22 -14.90
N PHE A 60 24.02 -2.72 -16.12
CA PHE A 60 24.37 -4.11 -16.40
C PHE A 60 25.31 -4.18 -17.60
N MET A 61 26.19 -5.18 -17.62
CA MET A 61 27.16 -5.35 -18.69
C MET A 61 26.45 -5.82 -19.97
N VAL A 62 26.69 -5.11 -21.07
CA VAL A 62 26.16 -5.47 -22.39
C VAL A 62 27.32 -5.71 -23.33
N VAL A 63 27.39 -6.91 -23.90
CA VAL A 63 28.45 -7.36 -24.82
C VAL A 63 27.81 -7.75 -26.15
N ASP A 64 28.53 -7.63 -27.25
CA ASP A 64 28.07 -8.13 -28.55
C ASP A 64 28.07 -9.67 -28.53
N GLY A 65 26.95 -10.26 -28.94
CA GLY A 65 26.77 -11.71 -29.03
C GLY A 65 27.14 -12.23 -30.41
N GLU A 66 27.40 -13.53 -30.49
CA GLU A 66 27.70 -14.22 -31.76
C GLU A 66 26.43 -14.57 -32.57
N HIS A 67 25.24 -14.33 -32.02
CA HIS A 67 23.98 -14.67 -32.66
C HIS A 67 23.52 -13.58 -33.64
N GLU A 68 22.83 -13.99 -34.69
CA GLU A 68 22.25 -13.08 -35.68
C GLU A 68 21.19 -12.15 -35.03
N ALA A 69 21.33 -10.85 -35.29
CA ALA A 69 20.39 -9.85 -34.80
C ALA A 69 19.06 -9.94 -35.57
N ILE A 70 17.95 -9.95 -34.84
CA ILE A 70 16.60 -9.98 -35.42
C ILE A 70 16.17 -8.58 -35.90
N ILE A 71 16.63 -7.53 -35.22
CA ILE A 71 16.42 -6.13 -35.58
C ILE A 71 17.74 -5.36 -35.53
N SER A 72 17.82 -4.24 -36.25
CA SER A 72 19.02 -3.39 -36.21
C SER A 72 19.20 -2.74 -34.83
N ALA A 73 20.46 -2.45 -34.47
CA ALA A 73 20.77 -1.71 -33.24
C ALA A 73 20.14 -0.30 -33.22
N GLU A 74 19.98 0.31 -34.39
CA GLU A 74 19.35 1.62 -34.57
C GLU A 74 17.84 1.57 -34.28
N GLU A 75 17.12 0.60 -34.84
CA GLU A 75 15.69 0.40 -34.57
C GLU A 75 15.42 0.07 -33.11
N TRP A 76 16.26 -0.77 -32.50
CA TRP A 76 16.15 -1.10 -31.08
C TRP A 76 16.32 0.16 -30.22
N LYS A 77 17.33 1.00 -30.52
CA LYS A 77 17.56 2.26 -29.81
C LYS A 77 16.39 3.23 -29.99
N ALA A 78 15.87 3.38 -31.21
CA ALA A 78 14.70 4.23 -31.47
C ALA A 78 13.46 3.76 -30.68
N ALA A 79 13.24 2.45 -30.57
CA ALA A 79 12.16 1.89 -29.75
C ALA A 79 12.35 2.20 -28.26
N GLN A 80 13.57 2.09 -27.74
CA GLN A 80 13.91 2.45 -26.36
C GLN A 80 13.69 3.94 -26.07
N ASP A 81 14.14 4.83 -26.95
CA ASP A 81 13.99 6.28 -26.79
C ASP A 81 12.51 6.70 -26.86
N LYS A 82 11.72 6.11 -27.76
CA LYS A 82 10.27 6.31 -27.81
C LYS A 82 9.59 5.87 -26.50
N ARG A 83 10.07 4.79 -25.86
CA ARG A 83 9.51 4.34 -24.57
C ARG A 83 9.90 5.24 -23.41
N LYS A 84 11.11 5.78 -23.41
CA LYS A 84 11.50 6.79 -22.41
C LYS A 84 10.61 8.02 -22.49
N THR A 85 10.26 8.46 -23.69
CA THR A 85 9.39 9.63 -23.90
C THR A 85 7.90 9.36 -23.65
N THR A 86 7.39 8.18 -24.02
CA THR A 86 5.95 7.84 -23.82
C THR A 86 5.63 7.18 -22.49
N GLY A 87 6.63 6.60 -21.80
CA GLY A 87 6.48 5.89 -20.53
C GLY A 87 6.32 6.82 -19.31
N VAL A 88 6.32 8.13 -19.50
CA VAL A 88 6.14 9.11 -18.43
C VAL A 88 4.66 9.30 -18.10
N LYS A 89 4.37 9.59 -16.82
CA LYS A 89 3.01 9.93 -16.39
C LYS A 89 2.56 11.19 -17.11
N ARG A 90 1.45 11.09 -17.86
CA ARG A 90 0.87 12.24 -18.56
C ARG A 90 0.51 13.32 -17.55
N VAL A 91 1.13 14.48 -17.67
CA VAL A 91 0.83 15.64 -16.82
C VAL A 91 -0.51 16.23 -17.24
N LYS A 92 -1.31 16.62 -16.23
CA LYS A 92 -2.60 17.25 -16.45
C LYS A 92 -2.39 18.66 -17.01
N THR A 93 -2.97 18.96 -18.17
CA THR A 93 -2.78 20.26 -18.85
C THR A 93 -3.89 21.27 -18.55
N HIS A 94 -5.05 20.81 -18.07
CA HIS A 94 -6.23 21.66 -17.88
C HIS A 94 -6.98 21.27 -16.60
N SER A 95 -7.74 22.23 -16.04
CA SER A 95 -8.53 22.07 -14.82
C SER A 95 -7.64 21.62 -13.67
N LEU A 96 -6.50 22.29 -13.48
CA LEU A 96 -5.42 21.89 -12.57
C LEU A 96 -5.90 21.77 -11.11
N GLU A 97 -6.88 22.58 -10.72
CA GLU A 97 -7.44 22.62 -9.37
C GLU A 97 -8.48 21.52 -9.10
N HIS A 98 -9.15 21.00 -10.14
CA HIS A 98 -10.20 19.99 -9.98
C HIS A 98 -9.60 18.61 -9.81
N GLU A 99 -9.99 17.85 -8.79
CA GLU A 99 -9.58 16.44 -8.69
C GLU A 99 -10.77 15.50 -8.69
N HIS A 100 -10.56 14.34 -9.31
CA HIS A 100 -11.54 13.27 -9.26
C HIS A 100 -11.40 12.54 -7.92
N ILE A 101 -12.20 12.95 -6.93
CA ILE A 101 -12.12 12.55 -5.52
C ILE A 101 -12.08 11.02 -5.32
N LEU A 102 -12.96 10.27 -5.99
CA LEU A 102 -13.07 8.82 -5.82
C LEU A 102 -12.15 8.00 -6.73
N THR A 103 -11.18 8.63 -7.42
CA THR A 103 -10.27 7.89 -8.31
C THR A 103 -9.33 7.02 -7.49
N GLY A 104 -9.26 5.73 -7.84
CA GLY A 104 -8.42 4.75 -7.16
C GLY A 104 -9.15 3.92 -6.10
N ILE A 105 -10.33 4.36 -5.66
CA ILE A 105 -11.20 3.63 -4.73
C ILE A 105 -12.49 3.14 -5.40
N LEU A 106 -13.03 3.88 -6.38
CA LEU A 106 -14.24 3.47 -7.10
C LEU A 106 -13.95 2.30 -8.06
N LYS A 107 -14.71 1.21 -7.93
CA LYS A 107 -14.55 -0.04 -8.70
C LYS A 107 -15.58 -0.13 -9.82
N CYS A 108 -15.14 -0.67 -10.95
CA CYS A 108 -16.01 -0.98 -12.08
C CYS A 108 -16.86 -2.23 -11.75
N PRO A 109 -18.19 -2.15 -11.87
CA PRO A 109 -19.06 -3.31 -11.59
C PRO A 109 -18.87 -4.47 -12.55
N GLY A 110 -18.42 -4.22 -13.79
CA GLY A 110 -18.19 -5.27 -14.78
C GLY A 110 -16.87 -6.01 -14.57
N CYS A 111 -15.79 -5.30 -14.24
CA CYS A 111 -14.44 -5.87 -14.31
C CYS A 111 -13.61 -5.78 -13.02
N GLY A 112 -14.18 -5.16 -11.96
CA GLY A 112 -13.55 -4.99 -10.65
C GLY A 112 -12.32 -4.08 -10.62
N ALA A 113 -11.92 -3.51 -11.77
CA ALA A 113 -10.79 -2.59 -11.84
C ALA A 113 -11.21 -1.17 -11.39
N ASN A 114 -10.23 -0.36 -10.99
CA ASN A 114 -10.50 1.03 -10.60
C ASN A 114 -11.06 1.84 -11.78
N MET A 115 -12.10 2.62 -11.54
CA MET A 115 -12.64 3.54 -12.54
C MET A 115 -11.71 4.75 -12.70
N TYR A 116 -11.67 5.28 -13.92
CA TYR A 116 -10.90 6.48 -14.24
C TYR A 116 -11.79 7.72 -14.19
N GLY A 117 -11.21 8.82 -13.73
CA GLY A 117 -11.73 10.15 -13.99
C GLY A 117 -11.65 10.47 -15.49
N ASN A 118 -12.76 10.90 -16.06
CA ASN A 118 -12.88 11.36 -17.43
C ASN A 118 -13.42 12.79 -17.47
N VAL A 119 -12.94 13.57 -18.42
CA VAL A 119 -13.39 14.95 -18.63
C VAL A 119 -13.90 15.07 -20.05
N ASN A 120 -15.18 15.42 -20.19
CA ASN A 120 -15.77 15.75 -21.48
C ASN A 120 -15.88 17.26 -21.59
N ARG A 121 -15.15 17.85 -22.54
CA ARG A 121 -15.21 19.29 -22.81
C ARG A 121 -16.12 19.55 -23.99
N LYS A 122 -17.17 20.34 -23.78
CA LYS A 122 -18.05 20.77 -24.86
C LYS A 122 -17.80 22.23 -25.19
N ARG A 123 -17.55 22.52 -26.48
CA ARG A 123 -17.42 23.89 -26.97
C ARG A 123 -18.79 24.57 -26.90
N HIS A 124 -18.83 25.81 -26.42
CA HIS A 124 -20.05 26.58 -26.46
C HIS A 124 -20.45 26.88 -27.93
N PRO A 125 -21.71 26.67 -28.33
CA PRO A 125 -22.15 26.86 -29.72
C PRO A 125 -21.89 28.26 -30.28
N LYS A 126 -21.86 29.29 -29.42
CA LYS A 126 -21.61 30.69 -29.78
C LYS A 126 -20.16 31.16 -29.57
N GLY A 127 -19.18 30.25 -29.49
CA GLY A 127 -17.76 30.63 -29.44
C GLY A 127 -17.24 31.12 -28.07
N GLY A 128 -17.80 30.62 -26.97
CA GLY A 128 -17.35 30.89 -25.60
C GLY A 128 -16.50 29.78 -24.97
N THR A 129 -16.18 29.95 -23.69
CA THR A 129 -15.40 29.00 -22.86
C THR A 129 -16.01 27.60 -22.84
N TYR A 130 -15.14 26.60 -22.76
CA TYR A 130 -15.52 25.20 -22.61
C TYR A 130 -16.13 24.97 -21.23
N ARG A 131 -17.27 24.28 -21.16
CA ARG A 131 -17.74 23.69 -19.91
C ARG A 131 -17.18 22.28 -19.81
N ASP A 132 -16.40 22.04 -18.76
CA ASP A 132 -15.86 20.73 -18.44
C ASP A 132 -16.91 19.95 -17.64
N TYR A 133 -17.22 18.75 -18.11
CA TYR A 133 -18.07 17.81 -17.39
C TYR A 133 -17.21 16.64 -16.92
N PHE A 134 -17.30 16.33 -15.63
CA PHE A 134 -16.48 15.30 -15.01
C PHE A 134 -17.27 14.02 -14.79
N TYR A 135 -16.69 12.89 -15.16
CA TYR A 135 -17.31 11.59 -15.08
C TYR A 135 -16.35 10.54 -14.53
N TYR A 136 -16.90 9.48 -13.95
CA TYR A 136 -16.22 8.22 -13.71
C TYR A 136 -16.57 7.22 -14.80
N ALA A 137 -15.55 6.65 -15.44
CA ALA A 137 -15.72 5.66 -16.51
C ALA A 137 -14.68 4.54 -16.40
N CYS A 138 -15.07 3.32 -16.74
CA CYS A 138 -14.11 2.24 -16.94
C CYS A 138 -13.40 2.44 -18.29
N LYS A 139 -12.07 2.56 -18.27
CA LYS A 139 -11.24 2.60 -19.49
C LYS A 139 -10.35 1.37 -19.62
N HIS A 140 -10.50 0.40 -18.72
CA HIS A 140 -9.77 -0.85 -18.77
C HIS A 140 -10.36 -1.71 -19.88
N PRO A 141 -9.58 -2.08 -20.92
CA PRO A 141 -10.04 -3.03 -21.94
C PRO A 141 -10.13 -4.46 -21.35
N THR A 142 -9.37 -4.74 -20.29
CA THR A 142 -9.37 -6.00 -19.56
C THR A 142 -9.49 -5.74 -18.07
N GLY A 143 -10.36 -6.49 -17.38
CA GLY A 143 -10.54 -6.44 -15.93
C GLY A 143 -9.36 -6.94 -15.12
N THR A 144 -9.49 -6.85 -13.80
CA THR A 144 -8.47 -7.33 -12.84
C THR A 144 -8.21 -8.84 -12.99
N THR A 145 -9.22 -9.60 -13.41
CA THR A 145 -9.17 -11.04 -13.70
C THR A 145 -8.62 -11.37 -15.09
N GLY A 146 -8.31 -10.36 -15.92
CA GLY A 146 -7.75 -10.54 -17.27
C GLY A 146 -8.80 -10.75 -18.37
N HIS A 147 -10.09 -10.81 -18.03
CA HIS A 147 -11.20 -10.90 -18.99
C HIS A 147 -11.51 -9.53 -19.61
N LYS A 148 -12.07 -9.50 -20.84
CA LYS A 148 -12.49 -8.24 -21.47
C LYS A 148 -13.58 -7.56 -20.64
N CYS A 149 -13.48 -6.24 -20.50
CA CYS A 149 -14.52 -5.43 -19.86
C CYS A 149 -15.43 -4.83 -20.94
N ASP A 150 -16.73 -5.12 -20.85
CA ASP A 150 -17.81 -4.61 -21.71
C ASP A 150 -18.60 -3.46 -21.05
N TYR A 151 -18.18 -3.03 -19.87
CA TYR A 151 -18.85 -1.97 -19.13
C TYR A 151 -18.44 -0.58 -19.64
N HIS A 152 -19.36 0.11 -20.31
CA HIS A 152 -19.11 1.40 -20.99
C HIS A 152 -19.84 2.62 -20.38
N LYS A 153 -20.64 2.41 -19.33
CA LYS A 153 -21.43 3.50 -18.72
C LYS A 153 -20.54 4.52 -18.02
N GLN A 154 -20.89 5.80 -18.20
CA GLN A 154 -20.23 6.93 -17.53
C GLN A 154 -21.13 7.46 -16.40
N TRP A 155 -20.58 7.59 -15.21
CA TRP A 155 -21.27 8.16 -14.05
C TRP A 155 -20.83 9.61 -13.85
N GLY A 156 -21.77 10.54 -13.67
CA GLY A 156 -21.44 11.94 -13.35
C GLY A 156 -20.70 12.01 -12.02
N GLN A 157 -19.58 12.72 -11.96
CA GLN A 157 -18.74 12.81 -10.77
C GLN A 157 -19.54 13.35 -9.57
N ASP A 158 -20.26 14.45 -9.76
CA ASP A 158 -20.99 15.13 -8.68
C ASP A 158 -22.01 14.19 -8.03
N ILE A 159 -22.79 13.47 -8.84
CA ILE A 159 -23.82 12.53 -8.36
C ILE A 159 -23.21 11.41 -7.50
N VAL A 160 -22.08 10.85 -7.91
CA VAL A 160 -21.42 9.75 -7.16
C VAL A 160 -20.76 10.31 -5.90
N ASN A 161 -20.08 11.45 -6.00
CA ASN A 161 -19.41 12.09 -4.88
C ASN A 161 -20.39 12.47 -3.78
N ASP A 162 -21.50 13.13 -4.15
CA ASP A 162 -22.52 13.58 -3.21
C ASP A 162 -23.18 12.38 -2.52
N ALA A 163 -23.53 11.34 -3.27
CA ALA A 163 -24.12 10.12 -2.70
C ALA A 163 -23.18 9.43 -1.69
N VAL A 164 -21.88 9.37 -1.99
CA VAL A 164 -20.88 8.80 -1.06
C VAL A 164 -20.68 9.70 0.15
N ALA A 165 -20.59 11.02 -0.05
CA ALA A 165 -20.42 11.99 1.03
C ALA A 165 -21.61 12.00 1.98
N GLU A 166 -22.84 12.01 1.47
CA GLU A 166 -24.06 11.93 2.27
C GLU A 166 -24.13 10.64 3.07
N LEU A 167 -23.75 9.52 2.48
CA LEU A 167 -23.73 8.23 3.17
C LEU A 167 -22.74 8.24 4.33
N ILE A 168 -21.53 8.75 4.11
CA ILE A 168 -20.53 8.89 5.17
C ILE A 168 -21.02 9.85 6.26
N LYS A 169 -21.64 10.99 5.90
CA LYS A 169 -22.24 11.93 6.86
C LYS A 169 -23.29 11.23 7.74
N LYS A 170 -24.14 10.37 7.18
CA LYS A 170 -25.14 9.59 7.94
C LYS A 170 -24.51 8.61 8.92
N ILE A 171 -23.46 7.91 8.51
CA ILE A 171 -22.73 6.96 9.36
C ILE A 171 -22.06 7.70 10.52
N VAL A 172 -21.35 8.78 10.22
CA VAL A 172 -20.61 9.59 11.20
C VAL A 172 -21.54 10.21 12.26
N THR A 173 -22.73 10.64 11.84
CA THR A 173 -23.70 11.29 12.74
C THR A 173 -24.41 10.30 13.66
N SER A 174 -24.28 8.99 13.42
CA SER A 174 -24.89 7.99 14.29
C SER A 174 -24.18 7.95 15.66
N PRO A 175 -24.93 8.00 16.78
CA PRO A 175 -24.35 8.05 18.13
C PRO A 175 -23.57 6.78 18.49
N ASP A 176 -23.96 5.63 17.91
CA ASP A 176 -23.25 4.35 18.08
C ASP A 176 -21.85 4.40 17.47
N PHE A 177 -21.69 5.10 16.35
CA PHE A 177 -20.40 5.26 15.69
C PHE A 177 -19.44 6.13 16.50
N GLU A 178 -19.91 7.26 17.03
CA GLU A 178 -19.09 8.13 17.88
C GLU A 178 -18.64 7.40 19.15
N LYS A 179 -19.56 6.65 19.79
CA LYS A 179 -19.25 5.89 21.00
C LYS A 179 -18.24 4.77 20.71
N GLY A 180 -18.45 3.98 19.66
CA GLY A 180 -17.56 2.88 19.28
C GLY A 180 -16.15 3.36 18.88
N ILE A 181 -16.05 4.52 18.23
CA ILE A 181 -14.76 5.16 17.94
C ILE A 181 -14.05 5.58 19.23
N ARG A 182 -14.74 6.29 20.13
CA ARG A 182 -14.15 6.74 21.39
C ARG A 182 -13.66 5.57 22.23
N GLU A 183 -14.40 4.47 22.25
CA GLU A 183 -14.00 3.23 22.93
C GLU A 183 -12.75 2.60 22.29
N LYS A 184 -12.58 2.63 20.96
CA LYS A 184 -11.35 2.12 20.31
C LYS A 184 -10.14 3.04 20.45
N ILE A 185 -10.34 4.36 20.42
CA ILE A 185 -9.26 5.31 20.74
C ILE A 185 -8.81 5.08 22.19
N ALA A 186 -9.75 4.80 23.10
CA ALA A 186 -9.46 4.49 24.50
C ALA A 186 -8.86 3.10 24.71
N ALA A 187 -9.25 2.11 23.89
CA ALA A 187 -8.66 0.78 23.84
C ALA A 187 -7.28 0.81 23.17
N ARG A 188 -6.36 1.54 23.82
CA ARG A 188 -4.94 1.51 23.50
C ARG A 188 -4.45 0.06 23.52
N VAL A 189 -3.73 -0.34 22.48
CA VAL A 189 -2.93 -1.57 22.52
C VAL A 189 -1.98 -1.42 23.70
N ASP A 190 -2.09 -2.32 24.66
CA ASP A 190 -1.25 -2.32 25.84
C ASP A 190 0.20 -2.57 25.42
N THR A 191 1.05 -1.53 25.52
CA THR A 191 2.49 -1.63 25.26
C THR A 191 3.29 -1.87 26.53
N SER A 192 2.62 -2.08 27.68
CA SER A 192 3.28 -2.17 28.98
C SER A 192 4.28 -3.31 29.06
N GLU A 193 3.99 -4.48 28.49
CA GLU A 193 4.90 -5.63 28.48
C GLU A 193 6.21 -5.33 27.75
N LEU A 194 6.12 -4.76 26.54
CA LEU A 194 7.29 -4.36 25.75
C LEU A 194 8.08 -3.22 26.42
N GLU A 195 7.40 -2.31 27.12
CA GLU A 195 8.04 -1.24 27.88
C GLU A 195 8.75 -1.77 29.13
N GLN A 196 8.17 -2.76 29.82
CA GLN A 196 8.80 -3.45 30.94
C GLN A 196 10.03 -4.26 30.49
N GLU A 197 9.94 -4.96 29.36
CA GLU A 197 11.07 -5.68 28.77
C GLU A 197 12.21 -4.72 28.41
N LEU A 198 11.88 -3.57 27.79
CA LEU A 198 12.86 -2.53 27.47
C LEU A 198 13.52 -1.95 28.73
N ASP A 199 12.77 -1.74 29.81
CA ASP A 199 13.33 -1.30 31.11
C ASP A 199 14.26 -2.37 31.70
N GLY A 200 13.89 -3.64 31.61
CA GLY A 200 14.75 -4.77 31.99
C GLY A 200 16.08 -4.79 31.24
N LEU A 201 16.05 -4.61 29.92
CA LEU A 201 17.25 -4.54 29.09
C LEU A 201 18.12 -3.33 29.40
N LYS A 202 17.52 -2.16 29.66
CA LYS A 202 18.25 -0.96 30.11
C LYS A 202 18.96 -1.18 31.44
N LYS A 203 18.33 -1.87 32.39
CA LYS A 203 18.97 -2.25 33.65
C LYS A 203 20.13 -3.21 33.42
N LYS A 204 19.95 -4.21 32.55
CA LYS A 204 21.02 -5.14 32.16
C LYS A 204 22.21 -4.40 31.52
N MET A 205 21.94 -3.45 30.62
CA MET A 205 22.98 -2.63 29.99
C MET A 205 23.83 -1.88 31.03
N ARG A 206 23.17 -1.20 31.99
CA ARG A 206 23.87 -0.51 33.10
C ARG A 206 24.71 -1.46 33.94
N GLN A 207 24.23 -2.69 34.19
CA GLN A 207 25.01 -3.69 34.93
C GLN A 207 26.24 -4.16 34.14
N LEU A 208 26.12 -4.31 32.83
CA LEU A 208 27.24 -4.67 31.95
C LEU A 208 28.29 -3.55 31.88
N GLU A 209 27.87 -2.29 31.77
CA GLU A 209 28.77 -1.13 31.82
C GLU A 209 29.57 -1.11 33.12
N VAL A 210 28.91 -1.25 34.27
CA VAL A 210 29.58 -1.29 35.58
C VAL A 210 30.53 -2.51 35.68
N SER A 211 30.13 -3.67 35.14
CA SER A 211 31.00 -4.85 35.14
C SER A 211 32.23 -4.68 34.26
N LYS A 212 32.07 -4.04 33.09
CA LYS A 212 33.16 -3.70 32.17
C LYS A 212 34.14 -2.74 32.84
N ASP A 213 33.65 -1.70 33.50
CA ASP A 213 34.49 -0.72 34.18
C ASP A 213 35.28 -1.35 35.34
N LYS A 214 34.67 -2.29 36.08
CA LYS A 214 35.39 -3.07 37.10
C LYS A 214 36.54 -3.90 36.53
N ILE A 215 36.35 -4.51 35.36
CA ILE A 215 37.41 -5.28 34.69
C ILE A 215 38.52 -4.34 34.20
N ALA A 216 38.17 -3.17 33.66
CA ALA A 216 39.16 -2.17 33.26
C ALA A 216 40.03 -1.72 34.45
N ILE A 217 39.41 -1.43 35.60
CA ILE A 217 40.14 -1.09 36.84
C ILE A 217 41.04 -2.26 37.29
N GLN A 218 40.61 -3.52 37.13
CA GLN A 218 41.46 -4.67 37.43
C GLN A 218 42.66 -4.78 36.49
N MET A 219 42.49 -4.44 35.21
CA MET A 219 43.56 -4.38 34.23
C MET A 219 44.58 -3.28 34.57
N ASP A 220 44.12 -2.10 34.97
CA ASP A 220 44.98 -0.96 35.33
C ASP A 220 45.83 -1.23 36.59
N ASN A 221 45.33 -2.06 37.51
CA ASN A 221 46.01 -2.38 38.78
C ASN A 221 46.91 -3.63 38.71
N LEU A 222 47.14 -4.21 37.53
CA LEU A 222 48.03 -5.35 37.37
C LEU A 222 49.50 -4.96 37.57
N ASP A 223 50.21 -5.74 38.38
CA ASP A 223 51.66 -5.59 38.57
C ASP A 223 52.42 -6.23 37.41
N VAL A 224 53.11 -5.40 36.62
CA VAL A 224 53.90 -5.80 35.45
C VAL A 224 55.08 -6.69 35.82
N THR A 225 55.50 -6.69 37.08
CA THR A 225 56.63 -7.52 37.56
C THR A 225 56.21 -8.95 37.95
N ASP A 226 54.91 -9.25 37.94
CA ASP A 226 54.38 -10.59 38.25
C ASP A 226 54.76 -11.61 37.15
N SER A 227 55.31 -12.75 37.56
CA SER A 227 55.64 -13.90 36.69
C SER A 227 54.44 -14.40 35.86
N MET A 228 53.21 -14.22 36.37
CA MET A 228 51.98 -14.62 35.68
C MET A 228 51.25 -13.45 34.99
N TYR A 229 51.88 -12.28 34.86
CA TYR A 229 51.28 -11.07 34.30
C TYR A 229 50.55 -11.32 32.97
N GLU A 230 51.24 -11.91 31.99
CA GLU A 230 50.66 -12.14 30.65
C GLU A 230 49.38 -12.98 30.70
N LYS A 231 49.39 -14.07 31.49
CA LYS A 231 48.21 -14.94 31.62
C LYS A 231 47.03 -14.25 32.31
N LYS A 232 47.31 -13.42 33.33
CA LYS A 232 46.26 -12.66 34.04
C LYS A 232 45.69 -11.55 33.17
N TYR A 233 46.55 -10.88 32.39
CA TYR A 233 46.15 -9.85 31.44
C TYR A 233 45.27 -10.44 30.33
N ASP A 234 45.67 -11.57 29.73
CA ASP A 234 44.87 -12.25 28.70
C ASP A 234 43.49 -12.71 29.22
N ASP A 235 43.40 -13.23 30.45
CA ASP A 235 42.11 -13.61 31.05
C ASP A 235 41.19 -12.40 31.23
N LEU A 236 41.71 -11.30 31.77
CA LEU A 236 40.95 -10.08 31.96
C LEU A 236 40.54 -9.45 30.62
N GLN A 237 41.44 -9.44 29.64
CA GLN A 237 41.16 -8.96 28.31
C GLN A 237 40.06 -9.77 27.63
N LYS A 238 40.08 -11.11 27.76
CA LYS A 238 39.02 -11.98 27.24
C LYS A 238 37.67 -11.66 27.88
N ARG A 239 37.63 -11.56 29.22
CA ARG A 239 36.41 -11.20 29.96
C ARG A 239 35.90 -9.80 29.61
N PHE A 240 36.81 -8.87 29.31
CA PHE A 240 36.46 -7.53 28.86
C PHE A 240 35.78 -7.56 27.50
N TYR A 241 36.33 -8.30 26.52
CA TYR A 241 35.70 -8.47 25.21
C TYR A 241 34.36 -9.21 25.29
N ASP A 242 34.25 -10.24 26.12
CA ASP A 242 32.97 -10.93 26.36
C ASP A 242 31.88 -9.94 26.83
N LYS A 243 32.25 -8.93 27.64
CA LYS A 243 31.31 -7.88 28.05
C LYS A 243 30.91 -6.96 26.91
N TYR A 244 31.81 -6.62 26.00
CA TYR A 244 31.46 -5.86 24.78
C TYR A 244 30.50 -6.64 23.89
N ASP A 245 30.72 -7.95 23.72
CA ASP A 245 29.82 -8.81 22.94
C ASP A 245 28.43 -8.89 23.58
N GLU A 246 28.35 -9.05 24.90
CA GLU A 246 27.08 -9.03 25.64
C GLU A 246 26.35 -7.67 25.54
N MET A 247 27.09 -6.56 25.58
CA MET A 247 26.55 -5.22 25.39
C MET A 247 25.99 -5.05 23.97
N ALA A 248 26.74 -5.43 22.94
CA ALA A 248 26.30 -5.36 21.56
C ALA A 248 25.01 -6.18 21.31
N LEU A 249 24.92 -7.38 21.89
CA LEU A 249 23.70 -8.21 21.80
C LEU A 249 22.51 -7.54 22.52
N THR A 250 22.75 -6.94 23.68
CA THR A 250 21.71 -6.24 24.46
C THR A 250 21.22 -4.99 23.74
N GLU A 251 22.12 -4.22 23.12
CA GLU A 251 21.80 -3.02 22.33
C GLU A 251 20.95 -3.38 21.11
N ASN A 252 21.36 -4.40 20.33
CA ASN A 252 20.58 -4.88 19.20
C ASN A 252 19.15 -5.29 19.61
N HIS A 253 18.98 -5.92 20.77
CA HIS A 253 17.66 -6.31 21.27
C HIS A 253 16.83 -5.09 21.70
N MET A 254 17.46 -4.09 22.33
CA MET A 254 16.81 -2.82 22.66
C MET A 254 16.32 -2.10 21.40
N ASP A 255 17.13 -2.04 20.35
CA ASP A 255 16.77 -1.41 19.08
C ASP A 255 15.60 -2.11 18.38
N GLU A 256 15.57 -3.44 18.46
CA GLU A 256 14.46 -4.23 17.92
C GLU A 256 13.14 -3.91 18.64
N ILE A 257 13.15 -3.91 19.99
CA ILE A 257 11.96 -3.58 20.79
C ILE A 257 11.52 -2.13 20.57
N GLN A 258 12.46 -1.19 20.54
CA GLN A 258 12.17 0.22 20.27
C GLN A 258 11.55 0.42 18.89
N SER A 259 12.07 -0.27 17.87
CA SER A 259 11.51 -0.23 16.51
C SER A 259 10.09 -0.78 16.47
N ARG A 260 9.82 -1.88 17.18
CA ARG A 260 8.47 -2.46 17.33
C ARG A 260 7.52 -1.47 18.03
N LEU A 261 7.93 -0.89 19.15
CA LEU A 261 7.15 0.12 19.88
C LEU A 261 6.84 1.35 19.01
N ALA A 262 7.83 1.88 18.30
CA ALA A 262 7.66 3.02 17.39
C ALA A 262 6.71 2.69 16.23
N HIS A 263 6.74 1.46 15.72
CA HIS A 263 5.80 1.00 14.71
C HIS A 263 4.37 0.90 15.25
N ILE A 264 4.16 0.33 16.44
CA ILE A 264 2.84 0.23 17.09
C ILE A 264 2.26 1.63 17.34
N ARG A 265 3.05 2.54 17.92
CA ARG A 265 2.62 3.93 18.23
C ARG A 265 2.30 4.71 16.96
N ARG A 266 3.07 4.57 15.88
CA ARG A 266 2.76 5.21 14.59
C ARG A 266 1.44 4.73 14.00
N LYS A 267 1.16 3.43 14.06
CA LYS A 267 -0.13 2.88 13.61
C LYS A 267 -1.31 3.41 14.43
N GLN A 268 -1.16 3.53 15.74
CA GLN A 268 -2.19 4.12 16.61
C GLN A 268 -2.44 5.59 16.30
N LEU A 269 -1.39 6.42 16.27
CA LEU A 269 -1.51 7.86 15.97
C LEU A 269 -2.16 8.11 14.60
N SER A 270 -1.89 7.24 13.62
CA SER A 270 -2.56 7.29 12.32
C SER A 270 -4.06 7.01 12.44
N GLY A 271 -4.45 5.98 13.21
CA GLY A 271 -5.85 5.65 13.45
C GLY A 271 -6.60 6.77 14.17
N ASP A 272 -6.04 7.27 15.28
CA ASP A 272 -6.67 8.32 16.11
C ASP A 272 -6.90 9.61 15.32
N ARG A 273 -5.95 10.00 14.46
CA ARG A 273 -6.11 11.17 13.57
C ARG A 273 -7.28 10.98 12.61
N ILE A 274 -7.41 9.81 12.00
CA ILE A 274 -8.50 9.51 11.07
C ILE A 274 -9.84 9.54 11.80
N TYR A 275 -9.92 8.94 12.99
CA TYR A 275 -11.14 8.94 13.79
C TYR A 275 -11.55 10.34 14.26
N ASN A 276 -10.61 11.16 14.73
CA ASN A 276 -10.89 12.54 15.11
C ASN A 276 -11.39 13.37 13.92
N PHE A 277 -10.85 13.12 12.73
CA PHE A 277 -11.31 13.78 11.52
C PHE A 277 -12.70 13.30 11.10
N LEU A 278 -13.00 11.99 11.23
CA LEU A 278 -14.33 11.45 10.96
C LEU A 278 -15.39 12.09 11.83
N ILE A 279 -15.15 12.28 13.13
CA ILE A 279 -16.09 12.97 14.04
C ILE A 279 -16.40 14.39 13.54
N ALA A 280 -15.41 15.06 12.93
CA ALA A 280 -15.56 16.40 12.36
C ALA A 280 -15.92 16.42 10.87
N PHE A 281 -16.22 15.26 10.26
CA PHE A 281 -16.39 15.13 8.81
C PHE A 281 -17.46 16.07 8.26
N ASP A 282 -18.62 16.16 8.92
CA ASP A 282 -19.73 17.00 8.47
C ASP A 282 -19.36 18.50 8.39
N LYS A 283 -18.51 18.97 9.31
CA LYS A 283 -18.10 20.39 9.37
C LYS A 283 -16.90 20.72 8.49
N LEU A 284 -16.03 19.74 8.24
CA LEU A 284 -14.77 19.95 7.53
C LEU A 284 -14.85 19.58 6.06
N TYR A 285 -15.62 18.56 5.69
CA TYR A 285 -15.62 18.01 4.33
C TYR A 285 -15.94 19.07 3.27
N ASP A 286 -16.94 19.92 3.52
CA ASP A 286 -17.37 20.92 2.54
C ASP A 286 -16.36 22.08 2.38
N LYS A 287 -15.42 22.24 3.32
CA LYS A 287 -14.37 23.28 3.30
C LYS A 287 -13.06 22.82 2.65
N LEU A 288 -12.89 21.52 2.44
CA LEU A 288 -11.69 20.94 1.85
C LEU A 288 -11.66 21.15 0.33
N SER A 289 -10.45 21.31 -0.21
CA SER A 289 -10.17 21.25 -1.64
C SER A 289 -10.37 19.82 -2.18
N ASP A 290 -10.53 19.67 -3.51
CA ASP A 290 -10.72 18.35 -4.12
C ASP A 290 -9.53 17.40 -3.89
N ALA A 291 -8.31 17.95 -3.87
CA ALA A 291 -7.09 17.19 -3.59
C ALA A 291 -7.10 16.64 -2.16
N GLU A 292 -7.44 17.47 -1.17
CA GLU A 292 -7.58 17.07 0.23
C GLU A 292 -8.72 16.06 0.41
N LYS A 293 -9.87 16.28 -0.23
CA LYS A 293 -11.00 15.33 -0.23
C LYS A 293 -10.58 13.96 -0.76
N LYS A 294 -9.79 13.94 -1.83
CA LYS A 294 -9.29 12.70 -2.42
C LYS A 294 -8.31 11.96 -1.51
N GLU A 295 -7.35 12.69 -0.93
CA GLU A 295 -6.40 12.11 0.02
C GLU A 295 -7.13 11.53 1.24
N PHE A 296 -8.09 12.28 1.78
CA PHE A 296 -8.93 11.84 2.88
C PHE A 296 -9.76 10.60 2.53
N MET A 297 -10.51 10.63 1.42
CA MET A 297 -11.29 9.47 0.98
C MET A 297 -10.40 8.25 0.73
N GLY A 298 -9.21 8.44 0.17
CA GLY A 298 -8.23 7.37 -0.07
C GLY A 298 -7.58 6.81 1.19
N THR A 299 -7.60 7.51 2.32
CA THR A 299 -7.08 7.00 3.61
C THR A 299 -8.13 6.24 4.41
N PHE A 300 -9.40 6.62 4.27
CA PHE A 300 -10.52 5.97 4.96
C PHE A 300 -11.11 4.80 4.19
N VAL A 301 -11.38 5.00 2.90
CA VAL A 301 -12.11 4.06 2.06
C VAL A 301 -11.13 3.18 1.29
N GLU A 302 -11.34 1.87 1.35
CA GLU A 302 -10.57 0.93 0.56
C GLU A 302 -11.13 0.84 -0.86
N SER A 303 -12.42 0.59 -0.97
CA SER A 303 -13.08 0.50 -2.27
C SER A 303 -14.57 0.80 -2.20
N ILE A 304 -15.10 1.30 -3.31
CA ILE A 304 -16.53 1.59 -3.49
C ILE A 304 -17.01 0.81 -4.70
N GLU A 305 -17.98 -0.07 -4.50
CA GLU A 305 -18.61 -0.84 -5.56
C GLU A 305 -19.95 -0.23 -5.95
N LEU A 306 -20.22 -0.20 -7.26
CA LEU A 306 -21.47 0.26 -7.82
C LEU A 306 -22.31 -0.92 -8.31
N TYR A 307 -23.62 -0.73 -8.44
CA TYR A 307 -24.41 -1.58 -9.31
C TYR A 307 -24.17 -1.20 -10.79
N PRO A 308 -24.26 -2.16 -11.74
CA PRO A 308 -24.14 -1.87 -13.17
C PRO A 308 -25.15 -0.79 -13.63
N GLU A 309 -26.36 -0.85 -13.07
CA GLU A 309 -27.45 0.08 -13.35
C GLU A 309 -28.00 0.73 -12.08
N ARG A 310 -28.76 1.81 -12.24
CA ARG A 310 -29.49 2.39 -11.11
C ARG A 310 -30.64 1.45 -10.80
N LEU A 311 -30.80 1.08 -9.54
CA LEU A 311 -31.96 0.33 -9.08
C LEU A 311 -33.23 1.17 -9.20
N GLU A 312 -34.40 0.54 -9.20
CA GLU A 312 -35.71 1.21 -9.30
C GLU A 312 -35.92 2.28 -8.21
N ASN A 313 -35.30 2.08 -7.05
CA ASN A 313 -35.31 3.01 -5.91
C ASN A 313 -34.31 4.18 -6.05
N GLY A 314 -33.64 4.31 -7.20
CA GLY A 314 -32.61 5.33 -7.46
C GLY A 314 -31.24 5.05 -6.83
N LYS A 315 -31.12 4.02 -5.98
CA LYS A 315 -29.85 3.57 -5.36
C LYS A 315 -28.92 2.97 -6.43
N PHE A 316 -27.63 3.27 -6.35
CA PHE A 316 -26.60 2.73 -7.26
C PHE A 316 -25.28 2.35 -6.59
N LEU A 317 -25.11 2.68 -5.31
CA LEU A 317 -24.00 2.22 -4.48
C LEU A 317 -24.30 0.81 -3.98
N LYS A 318 -23.37 -0.12 -4.17
CA LYS A 318 -23.52 -1.53 -3.79
C LYS A 318 -22.83 -1.82 -2.45
N HIS A 319 -21.52 -1.60 -2.39
CA HIS A 319 -20.70 -1.79 -1.19
C HIS A 319 -19.72 -0.64 -1.00
N ILE A 320 -19.46 -0.30 0.26
CA ILE A 320 -18.31 0.52 0.65
C ILE A 320 -17.47 -0.30 1.61
N HIS A 321 -16.23 -0.58 1.21
CA HIS A 321 -15.22 -1.26 2.00
C HIS A 321 -14.35 -0.22 2.69
N PHE A 322 -14.25 -0.28 4.01
CA PHE A 322 -13.42 0.64 4.80
C PHE A 322 -12.09 0.00 5.16
N ARG A 323 -11.04 0.82 5.25
CA ARG A 323 -9.70 0.34 5.65
C ARG A 323 -9.59 0.03 7.14
N PHE A 324 -10.63 0.33 7.90
CA PHE A 324 -10.72 0.04 9.32
C PHE A 324 -12.16 -0.28 9.72
N PRO A 325 -12.32 -1.03 10.82
CA PRO A 325 -13.62 -1.36 11.35
C PRO A 325 -14.44 -0.11 11.70
N VAL A 326 -15.62 -0.02 11.11
CA VAL A 326 -16.64 1.01 11.35
C VAL A 326 -17.73 0.41 12.24
N TYR A 327 -18.18 1.17 13.23
CA TYR A 327 -19.31 0.76 14.08
C TYR A 327 -20.63 1.21 13.46
N TYR A 328 -21.51 0.27 13.16
CA TYR A 328 -22.83 0.56 12.62
C TYR A 328 -23.86 -0.39 13.23
N ASN A 329 -24.98 0.17 13.72
CA ASN A 329 -26.07 -0.57 14.38
C ASN A 329 -25.59 -1.54 15.47
N GLY A 330 -24.64 -1.13 16.33
CA GLY A 330 -24.12 -1.96 17.42
C GLY A 330 -23.18 -3.09 17.01
N THR A 331 -22.83 -3.22 15.72
CA THR A 331 -21.87 -4.21 15.20
C THR A 331 -20.64 -3.56 14.59
N VAL A 332 -19.49 -4.25 14.70
CA VAL A 332 -18.25 -3.86 14.02
C VAL A 332 -18.29 -4.42 12.61
N ILE A 333 -18.30 -3.54 11.62
CA ILE A 333 -18.33 -3.92 10.21
C ILE A 333 -17.13 -3.30 9.48
N ASP A 334 -16.47 -4.10 8.66
CA ASP A 334 -15.43 -3.61 7.75
C ASP A 334 -16.04 -3.17 6.41
N ASP A 335 -17.26 -3.65 6.13
CA ASP A 335 -17.99 -3.43 4.88
C ASP A 335 -19.45 -3.05 5.14
N ILE A 336 -19.95 -2.04 4.42
CA ILE A 336 -21.38 -1.74 4.35
C ILE A 336 -21.93 -2.29 3.04
N SER A 337 -22.76 -3.33 3.13
CA SER A 337 -23.55 -3.88 2.02
C SER A 337 -24.98 -3.38 2.07
N TRP A 338 -25.50 -2.97 0.91
CA TRP A 338 -26.90 -2.61 0.73
C TRP A 338 -27.77 -3.72 0.13
N GLU A 339 -27.30 -4.98 0.12
CA GLU A 339 -28.12 -6.12 -0.32
C GLU A 339 -29.18 -6.55 0.72
N ASN A 340 -29.07 -6.09 1.98
CA ASN A 340 -29.80 -6.66 3.12
C ASN A 340 -30.88 -5.78 3.77
N GLU A 341 -31.61 -4.96 3.00
CA GLU A 341 -32.95 -4.50 3.47
C GLU A 341 -34.00 -5.64 3.38
N SER A 342 -33.70 -6.78 2.75
CA SER A 342 -34.66 -7.89 2.54
C SER A 342 -34.34 -9.23 3.23
N THR A 343 -33.11 -9.46 3.69
CA THR A 343 -32.69 -10.80 4.20
C THR A 343 -32.82 -10.98 5.72
N VAL A 344 -33.27 -9.94 6.44
CA VAL A 344 -33.58 -10.06 7.88
C VAL A 344 -34.76 -11.01 8.12
N GLU A 345 -35.62 -11.23 7.11
CA GLU A 345 -36.74 -12.18 7.23
C GLU A 345 -36.31 -13.65 7.10
N THR A 346 -35.22 -13.96 6.38
CA THR A 346 -34.83 -15.35 6.08
C THR A 346 -34.16 -16.05 7.27
N VAL A 347 -33.41 -15.31 8.09
CA VAL A 347 -32.76 -15.86 9.30
C VAL A 347 -33.79 -16.13 10.41
N VAL A 348 -34.85 -15.31 10.50
CA VAL A 348 -35.95 -15.52 11.45
C VAL A 348 -36.81 -16.73 11.09
N LEU A 349 -36.99 -17.03 9.80
CA LEU A 349 -37.75 -18.20 9.34
C LEU A 349 -37.04 -19.54 9.63
N LEU A 350 -35.71 -19.60 9.53
CA LEU A 350 -34.95 -20.83 9.84
C LEU A 350 -34.92 -21.17 11.34
N SER A 351 -35.05 -20.18 12.22
CA SER A 351 -35.14 -20.42 13.68
C SER A 351 -36.52 -20.90 14.14
N LYS A 352 -37.57 -20.74 13.32
CA LYS A 352 -38.94 -21.19 13.63
C LYS A 352 -39.28 -22.59 13.12
N ILE A 353 -38.45 -23.18 12.26
CA ILE A 353 -38.65 -24.54 11.70
C ILE A 353 -38.01 -25.63 12.59
N LYS A 354 -37.26 -25.24 13.63
CA LYS A 354 -36.82 -26.16 14.69
C LYS A 354 -37.63 -25.95 15.96
N LYS A 355 -38.86 -26.44 15.96
CA LYS A 355 -39.58 -26.85 17.18
C LYS A 355 -40.41 -28.09 16.90
#